data_AF-A0A1I6JKQ0-F1
#
_entry.id   AF-A0A1I6JKQ0-F1
#
_cell.length_a   1.000
_cell.length_b   1.000
_cell.length_c   1.000
_cell.angle_alpha   90.00
_cell.angle_beta   90.00
_cell.angle_gamma   90.00
#
_symmetry.space_group_name_H-M   'P 1'
#
loop_
_entity.id
_entity.type
_entity.pdbx_description
1 polymer ?
#
loop_
_entity_poly.entity_id
_entity_poly.type
_entity_poly.pdbx_seq_one_letter_code
_entity_poly.pdbx_strand_id
1 'polypeptide(L)' 'MQQALNDIGFTLPAQGCTYWNGEAMGSTDYLDLPETPASTASATATAAANAVHLARLLADTPYPAPEQ' A
#
# COMPACT_ATOMS: atom_id res chain seq x y z
N MET A 1 -6.18 10.06 -0.90
CA MET A 1 -6.13 9.11 0.23
C MET A 1 -4.77 9.14 0.92
N GLN A 2 -3.67 8.79 0.24
CA GLN A 2 -2.32 8.79 0.85
C GLN A 2 -1.96 10.13 1.53
N GLN A 3 -2.10 11.27 0.84
CA GLN A 3 -1.80 12.57 1.46
C GLN A 3 -2.61 12.83 2.75
N ALA A 4 -3.91 12.54 2.74
CA ALA A 4 -4.77 12.75 3.91
C ALA A 4 -4.37 11.87 5.12
N LEU A 5 -3.87 10.64 4.88
CA LEU A 5 -3.34 9.79 5.95
C LEU A 5 -2.05 10.37 6.52
N ASN A 6 -1.17 10.85 5.65
CA ASN A 6 0.07 11.53 6.07
C ASN A 6 -0.24 12.77 6.93
N ASP A 7 -1.24 13.56 6.54
CA ASP A 7 -1.59 14.80 7.24
C ASP A 7 -2.10 14.57 8.67
N ILE A 8 -2.56 13.36 8.99
CA ILE A 8 -3.03 12.97 10.34
C ILE A 8 -2.05 12.05 11.07
N GLY A 9 -0.81 11.93 10.58
CA GLY A 9 0.29 11.28 11.31
C GLY A 9 0.57 9.82 10.94
N PHE A 10 -0.04 9.26 9.89
CA PHE A 10 0.43 7.97 9.36
C PHE A 10 1.70 8.16 8.53
N THR A 11 2.68 7.28 8.72
CA THR A 11 3.79 7.14 7.76
C THR A 11 3.42 6.12 6.70
N LEU A 12 3.70 6.44 5.43
CA LEU A 12 3.38 5.57 4.30
C LEU A 12 4.66 4.89 3.77
N PRO A 13 4.64 3.57 3.55
CA PRO A 13 5.77 2.86 2.98
C PRO A 13 5.86 3.09 1.47
N ALA A 14 7.06 2.89 0.91
CA ALA A 14 7.25 2.87 -0.54
C ALA A 14 6.34 1.80 -1.19
N GLN A 15 5.71 2.14 -2.31
CA GLN A 15 4.72 1.27 -2.98
C GLN A 15 3.63 0.72 -2.03
N GLY A 16 3.20 1.50 -1.04
CA GLY A 16 2.20 1.11 -0.04
C GLY A 16 0.76 1.00 -0.53
N CYS A 17 0.53 1.05 -1.84
CA CYS A 17 -0.78 0.93 -2.45
C CYS A 17 -0.70 -0.06 -3.62
N THR A 18 -1.70 -0.92 -3.72
CA THR A 18 -1.89 -1.86 -4.82
C THR A 18 -3.27 -1.62 -5.42
N TYR A 19 -3.40 -1.84 -6.72
CA TYR A 19 -4.67 -1.76 -7.41
C TYR A 19 -4.69 -2.74 -8.57
N TRP A 20 -5.90 -3.00 -9.06
CA TRP A 20 -6.11 -3.66 -10.33
C TRP A 20 -6.97 -2.77 -11.21
N ASN A 21 -6.64 -2.74 -12.50
CA ASN A 21 -7.49 -2.21 -13.54
C ASN A 21 -7.54 -3.23 -14.68
N GLY A 22 -8.74 -3.48 -15.19
CA GLY A 22 -8.93 -4.29 -16.38
C GLY A 22 -8.39 -3.61 -17.64
N GLU A 23 -8.55 -4.28 -18.77
CA GLU A 23 -8.20 -3.72 -20.08
C GLU A 23 -8.95 -2.41 -20.34
N ALA A 24 -8.31 -1.48 -21.06
CA ALA A 24 -8.92 -0.20 -21.41
C ALA A 24 -10.19 -0.43 -22.26
N MET A 25 -11.32 0.12 -21.82
CA MET A 25 -12.67 -0.15 -22.38
C MET A 25 -13.21 -1.59 -22.20
N GLY A 26 -12.57 -2.42 -21.36
CA GLY A 26 -13.10 -3.72 -20.97
C GLY A 26 -14.23 -3.63 -19.94
N SER A 27 -15.05 -4.69 -19.85
CA SER A 27 -16.20 -4.79 -18.93
C SER A 27 -16.02 -5.84 -17.82
N THR A 28 -14.83 -6.42 -17.71
CA THR A 28 -14.55 -7.52 -16.77
C THR A 28 -14.44 -6.99 -15.35
N ASP A 29 -15.25 -7.50 -14.42
CA ASP A 29 -15.07 -7.25 -13.00
C ASP A 29 -13.92 -8.10 -12.44
N TYR A 30 -13.20 -7.59 -11.44
CA TYR A 30 -12.16 -8.34 -10.75
C TYR A 30 -12.71 -9.64 -10.14
N LEU A 31 -13.95 -9.62 -9.65
CA LEU A 31 -14.61 -10.78 -9.04
C LEU A 31 -14.89 -11.91 -10.02
N ASP A 32 -14.95 -11.61 -11.33
CA ASP A 32 -15.20 -12.59 -12.38
C ASP A 32 -13.91 -13.28 -12.85
N LEU A 33 -12.74 -12.86 -12.36
CA LEU A 33 -11.47 -13.47 -12.72
C LEU A 33 -11.31 -14.85 -12.07
N PRO A 34 -10.80 -15.85 -12.81
CA PRO A 34 -10.57 -17.19 -12.26
C PRO A 34 -9.45 -17.22 -11.21
N GLU A 35 -8.55 -16.25 -11.26
CA GLU A 35 -7.45 -16.09 -10.31
C GLU A 35 -7.02 -14.63 -10.18
N THR A 36 -6.26 -14.31 -9.12
CA THR A 36 -5.67 -12.98 -8.96
C THR A 36 -4.58 -12.74 -10.00
N PRO A 37 -4.63 -11.66 -10.77
CA PRO A 37 -3.57 -11.32 -11.73
C PRO A 37 -2.20 -11.22 -11.08
N ALA A 38 -1.18 -11.80 -11.72
CA ALA A 38 0.17 -11.87 -11.17
C ALA A 38 0.77 -10.49 -10.84
N SER A 39 0.45 -9.45 -11.62
CA SER A 39 0.88 -8.08 -11.36
C SER A 39 0.27 -7.53 -10.07
N THR A 40 -1.03 -7.73 -9.86
CA THR A 40 -1.74 -7.33 -8.64
C THR A 40 -1.24 -8.12 -7.43
N ALA A 41 -1.04 -9.43 -7.56
CA ALA A 41 -0.47 -10.25 -6.49
C ALA A 41 0.92 -9.77 -6.09
N SER A 42 1.80 -9.52 -7.06
CA SER A 42 3.17 -9.05 -6.83
C SER A 42 3.20 -7.66 -6.18
N ALA A 43 2.40 -6.71 -6.69
CA ALA A 43 2.28 -5.38 -6.11
C ALA A 43 1.74 -5.43 -4.68
N THR A 44 0.75 -6.29 -4.41
CA THR A 44 0.19 -6.50 -3.06
C THR A 44 1.23 -7.08 -2.10
N ALA A 45 1.99 -8.07 -2.53
CA ALA A 45 3.06 -8.66 -1.72
C ALA A 45 4.14 -7.60 -1.38
N THR A 46 4.50 -6.77 -2.35
CA THR A 46 5.48 -5.68 -2.17
C THR A 46 4.96 -4.62 -1.19
N ALA A 47 3.70 -4.18 -1.35
CA ALA A 47 3.06 -3.23 -0.45
C ALA A 47 3.05 -3.75 1.00
N ALA A 48 2.71 -5.02 1.19
CA ALA A 48 2.70 -5.66 2.50
C ALA A 48 4.11 -5.76 3.11
N ALA A 49 5.11 -6.18 2.33
CA ALA A 49 6.48 -6.29 2.80
C ALA A 49 7.05 -4.93 3.25
N ASN A 50 6.82 -3.87 2.46
CA ASN A 50 7.30 -2.53 2.80
C ASN A 50 6.55 -1.95 4.00
N ALA A 51 5.24 -2.20 4.13
CA ALA A 51 4.46 -1.79 5.30
C ALA A 51 4.96 -2.47 6.59
N VAL A 52 5.22 -3.77 6.55
CA VAL A 52 5.77 -4.51 7.70
C VAL A 52 7.15 -3.99 8.07
N HIS A 53 8.01 -3.73 7.07
CA HIS A 53 9.33 -3.16 7.32
C HIS A 53 9.24 -1.79 7.99
N LEU A 54 8.42 -0.88 7.46
CA LEU A 54 8.21 0.46 8.02
C LEU A 54 7.64 0.41 9.45
N ALA A 55 6.65 -0.45 9.69
CA ALA A 55 6.03 -0.59 11.00
C ALA A 55 7.06 -1.05 12.06
N ARG A 56 7.92 -2.02 11.71
CA ARG A 56 9.03 -2.45 12.60
C ARG A 56 10.02 -1.33 12.85
N LEU A 57 10.43 -0.62 11.79
CA LEU A 57 11.36 0.50 11.91
C LEU A 57 10.82 1.60 12.84
N LEU A 58 9.54 1.97 12.71
CA LEU A 58 8.94 3.01 13.55
C LEU A 58 8.66 2.54 14.99
N ALA A 59 8.48 1.23 15.20
CA ALA A 59 8.38 0.67 16.54
C ALA A 59 9.73 0.73 17.28
N ASP A 60 10.84 0.48 16.58
CA ASP A 60 12.18 0.52 17.14
C ASP A 60 12.73 1.96 17.25
N THR A 61 12.45 2.79 16.24
CA THR A 61 12.92 4.18 16.13
C THR A 61 11.74 5.10 15.76
N PRO A 62 10.92 5.52 16.73
CA PRO A 62 9.80 6.41 16.45
C PRO A 62 10.28 7.80 16.04
N TYR A 63 9.38 8.58 15.42
CA TYR A 63 9.65 10.01 15.22
C TYR A 63 9.96 10.70 16.55
N PRO A 64 10.89 11.68 16.56
CA PRO A 64 11.12 12.47 17.77
C PRO A 64 9.85 13.22 18.14
N ALA A 65 9.64 13.42 19.44
CA ALA A 65 8.61 14.34 19.91
C ALA A 65 8.94 15.75 19.38
N PRO A 66 7.94 16.52 18.91
CA PRO A 66 8.15 17.92 18.56
C PRO A 66 8.74 18.68 19.76
N GLU A 67 9.71 19.56 19.51
CA GLU A 67 10.16 20.51 20.52
C GLU A 67 8.98 21.44 20.88
N GLN A 68 8.81 21.72 22.17
CA GLN A 68 7.74 22.59 22.68
C GLN A 68 8.00 24.06 22.39
#